data_AF-Q1N3N6-F1
#
_entry.id   AF-Q1N3N6-F1
#
_cell.length_a   1.000
_cell.length_b   1.000
_cell.length_c   1.000
_cell.angle_alpha   90.00
_cell.angle_beta   90.00
_cell.angle_gamma   90.00
#
_symmetry.space_group_name_H-M   'P 1'
#
loop_
_entity.id
_entity.type
_entity.pdbx_description
1 polymer ?
#
loop_
_entity_poly.entity_id
_entity_poly.type
_entity_poly.pdbx_seq_one_letter_code
_entity_poly.pdbx_strand_id
1 'polypeptide(L)' 'MKVIAEGIETEQQKQLLINSGCDFGQGYLFSKPVSAEEFEKLLS' A
#
# COMPACT_ATOMS: atom_id res chain seq x y z
N MET A 1 -3.67 -0.37 18.61
CA MET A 1 -2.79 -1.26 17.79
C MET A 1 -2.96 -0.82 16.36
N LYS A 2 -1.87 -0.62 15.61
CA LYS A 2 -1.97 -0.26 14.19
C LYS A 2 -1.76 -1.51 13.33
N VAL A 3 -2.50 -1.63 12.25
CA VAL A 3 -2.43 -2.76 11.32
C VAL A 3 -1.99 -2.31 9.93
N ILE A 4 -1.24 -3.18 9.25
CA ILE A 4 -0.82 -2.99 7.86
C ILE A 4 -1.44 -4.13 7.04
N ALA A 5 -2.20 -3.79 6.01
CA ALA A 5 -2.68 -4.75 5.03
C ALA A 5 -1.71 -4.84 3.84
N GLU A 6 -1.19 -6.04 3.58
CA GLU A 6 -0.27 -6.33 2.47
C GLU A 6 -1.01 -7.01 1.32
N GLY A 7 -0.50 -6.84 0.09
CA GLY A 7 -1.05 -7.49 -1.12
C GLY A 7 -2.26 -6.78 -1.74
N ILE A 8 -2.36 -5.46 -1.61
CA ILE A 8 -3.44 -4.67 -2.23
C ILE A 8 -3.15 -4.46 -3.72
N GLU A 9 -3.94 -5.08 -4.59
CA GLU A 9 -3.76 -5.05 -6.05
C GLU A 9 -4.89 -4.33 -6.78
N THR A 10 -6.03 -4.12 -6.13
CA THR A 10 -7.24 -3.53 -6.74
C THR A 10 -7.88 -2.46 -5.87
N GLU A 11 -8.54 -1.51 -6.52
CA GLU A 11 -9.31 -0.44 -5.86
C GLU A 11 -10.39 -1.00 -4.92
N GLN A 12 -11.02 -2.12 -5.28
CA GLN A 12 -12.02 -2.80 -4.47
C GLN A 12 -11.43 -3.33 -3.15
N GLN A 13 -10.24 -3.95 -3.18
CA GLN A 13 -9.54 -4.40 -1.97
C GLN A 13 -9.17 -3.22 -1.07
N LYS A 14 -8.63 -2.15 -1.67
CA LYS A 14 -8.30 -0.90 -0.94
C LYS A 14 -9.53 -0.37 -0.20
N GLN A 15 -10.66 -0.26 -0.88
CA GLN A 15 -11.88 0.28 -0.29
C GLN A 15 -12.42 -0.59 0.84
N LEU A 16 -12.38 -1.92 0.68
CA LEU A 16 -12.76 -2.86 1.74
C LEU A 16 -11.91 -2.68 3.00
N LEU A 17 -10.59 -2.53 2.84
CA LEU A 17 -9.64 -2.39 3.95
C LEU A 17 -9.80 -1.05 4.68
N ILE A 18 -10.01 0.04 3.94
CA ILE A 18 -10.35 1.36 4.52
C ILE A 18 -11.63 1.25 5.34
N ASN A 19 -12.68 0.64 4.79
CA ASN A 19 -13.96 0.49 5.48
C ASN A 19 -13.87 -0.44 6.71
N SER A 20 -12.89 -1.35 6.73
CA SER A 20 -12.61 -2.25 7.86
C SER A 20 -11.74 -1.58 8.94
N GLY A 21 -11.32 -0.33 8.74
CA GLY A 21 -10.52 0.43 9.71
C GLY A 21 -9.02 0.08 9.68
N CYS A 22 -8.49 -0.40 8.55
CA CYS A 22 -7.06 -0.67 8.43
C CYS A 22 -6.25 0.63 8.37
N ASP A 23 -5.18 0.74 9.17
CA ASP A 23 -4.41 1.98 9.30
C ASP A 23 -3.48 2.25 8.09
N PHE A 24 -2.89 1.18 7.54
CA PHE A 24 -1.89 1.26 6.47
C PHE A 24 -2.10 0.17 5.42
N GLY A 25 -1.57 0.39 4.22
CA GLY A 25 -1.66 -0.56 3.11
C GLY A 25 -0.41 -0.59 2.24
N GLN A 26 -0.08 -1.78 1.75
CA GLN A 26 0.95 -2.01 0.73
C GLN A 26 0.43 -2.96 -0.34
N GLY A 27 0.80 -2.72 -1.60
CA GLY A 27 0.58 -3.66 -2.69
C GLY A 27 0.76 -3.01 -4.06
N TYR A 28 0.64 -3.82 -5.11
CA TYR A 28 0.93 -3.41 -6.48
C TYR A 28 -0.02 -2.35 -7.02
N LEU A 29 -1.18 -2.15 -6.38
CA LEU A 29 -2.05 -1.00 -6.66
C LEU A 29 -1.33 0.33 -6.43
N PHE A 30 -0.44 0.40 -5.44
CA PHE A 30 0.31 1.60 -5.08
C PHE A 30 1.67 1.63 -5.75
N SER A 31 2.45 0.55 -5.57
CA SER A 31 3.76 0.39 -6.18
C SER A 31 4.18 -1.07 -6.13
N LYS A 32 4.93 -1.50 -7.13
CA LYS A 32 5.73 -2.73 -7.02
C LYS A 32 6.92 -2.49 -6.08
N PRO A 33 7.60 -3.55 -5.60
CA PRO A 33 8.94 -3.42 -5.04
C PRO A 33 9.83 -2.72 -6.06
N VAL A 34 10.54 -1.69 -5.60
CA VAL A 34 11.45 -0.88 -6.42
C VAL A 34 12.83 -0.89 -5.79
N SER A 35 13.85 -0.50 -6.56
CA SER A 35 15.20 -0.30 -6.04
C SER A 35 15.25 0.86 -5.04
N ALA A 36 16.35 0.95 -4.26
CA ALA A 36 16.56 2.07 -3.35
C ALA A 36 16.59 3.42 -4.08
N GLU A 37 17.25 3.50 -5.24
CA GLU A 37 17.32 4.73 -6.05
C GLU A 37 15.93 5.16 -6.54
N GLU A 38 15.09 4.21 -6.97
CA GLU A 38 13.72 4.50 -7.38
C GLU A 38 12.84 4.88 -6.18
N PHE A 39 13.04 4.26 -5.02
CA PHE A 39 12.32 4.60 -3.80
C PHE A 39 12.62 6.03 -3.34
N GLU A 40 13.88 6.47 -3.40
CA GLU A 40 14.25 7.86 -3.09
C GLU A 40 13.48 8.87 -3.94
N LYS A 41 13.23 8.56 -5.22
CA LYS A 41 12.43 9.41 -6.14
C LYS A 41 10.95 9.46 -5.78
N LEU A 42 10.43 8.52 -4.98
CA LEU A 42 9.04 8.54 -4.49
C LEU A 42 8.87 9.41 -3.24
N LEU A 43 9.98 9.74 -2.55
CA LEU A 43 9.98 10.51 -1.30
C LEU A 43 10.23 12.02 -1.50
N SER A 44 10.69 12.41 -2.68
CA SER A 44 10.96 13.80 -3.09
C SER A 44 9.71 14.50 -3.61
#